data_AF-A0A966KST5-F1
#
_entry.id   AF-A0A966KST5-F1
#
_cell.length_a   1.000
_cell.length_b   1.000
_cell.length_c   1.000
_cell.angle_alpha   90.00
_cell.angle_beta   90.00
_cell.angle_gamma   90.00
#
_symmetry.space_group_name_H-M   'P 1'
#
loop_
_entity.id
_entity.type
_entity.pdbx_description
1 polymer ?
#
loop_
_entity_poly.entity_id
_entity_poly.type
_entity_poly.pdbx_seq_one_letter_code
_entity_poly.pdbx_strand_id
1 'polypeptide(L)'
;MAETKEFAFNLTFPFSRTLGATLSTFSSAIAEGQIIGVRTGGRVIAPPLEYDPDTGADSGTDWVKVGPKGTVTSWTWVPKPTNLHPLDRPFAFAFITLDGADTAMIHAVDAGSESAMSAGMRVEAKFKPPAECVGRIDDIIAFTPATDPSPSVDAGQPFTAPDENDITEMDAFCDLTYVDNASPTTMMWADALMAGRLIGQKCPQCARTVIGPRGMCSVCAIELDESH
;
A
#
# COMPACT_ATOMS: atom_id res chain seq x y z
N MET A 1 -11.84 36.49 5.57
CA MET A 1 -12.20 35.12 5.16
C MET A 1 -12.39 34.34 6.45
N ALA A 2 -13.55 33.71 6.65
CA ALA A 2 -13.80 32.94 7.86
C ALA A 2 -12.78 31.81 7.98
N GLU A 3 -12.28 31.57 9.18
CA GLU A 3 -11.29 30.52 9.46
C GLU A 3 -11.99 29.16 9.30
N THR A 4 -11.67 28.44 8.22
CA THR A 4 -12.19 27.09 7.98
C THR A 4 -11.59 26.15 9.02
N LYS A 5 -12.42 25.53 9.85
CA LYS A 5 -11.96 24.53 10.80
C LYS A 5 -11.95 23.16 10.14
N GLU A 6 -10.74 22.63 9.96
CA GLU A 6 -10.51 21.31 9.39
C GLU A 6 -10.65 20.23 10.47
N PHE A 7 -11.36 19.15 10.14
CA PHE A 7 -11.47 17.96 10.96
C PHE A 7 -10.93 16.78 10.16
N ALA A 8 -9.82 16.19 10.63
CA ALA A 8 -9.26 14.99 10.03
C ALA A 8 -9.87 13.74 10.67
N PHE A 9 -10.40 12.86 9.84
CA PHE A 9 -10.94 11.57 10.26
C PHE A 9 -10.13 10.45 9.61
N ASN A 10 -9.74 9.46 10.42
CA ASN A 10 -9.08 8.25 9.96
C ASN A 10 -10.08 7.10 9.99
N LEU A 11 -10.36 6.54 8.81
CA LEU A 11 -11.11 5.30 8.64
C LEU A 11 -10.12 4.18 8.37
N THR A 12 -10.04 3.22 9.28
CA THR A 12 -9.23 2.01 9.09
C THR A 12 -10.16 0.82 8.86
N PHE A 13 -9.97 0.13 7.74
CA PHE A 13 -10.63 -1.15 7.46
C PHE A 13 -9.60 -2.27 7.61
N PRO A 14 -9.47 -2.88 8.82
CA PRO A 14 -8.57 -3.99 9.03
C PRO A 14 -9.23 -5.27 8.50
N PHE A 15 -8.59 -5.91 7.52
CA PHE A 15 -8.95 -7.26 7.10
C PHE A 15 -7.78 -8.20 7.34
N SER A 16 -8.01 -9.26 8.10
CA SER A 16 -7.05 -10.36 8.22
C SER A 16 -7.38 -11.40 7.15
N ARG A 17 -6.37 -11.88 6.44
CA ARG A 17 -6.52 -12.99 5.48
C ARG A 17 -5.59 -14.14 5.84
N THR A 18 -6.09 -15.36 5.72
CA THR A 18 -5.25 -16.55 5.71
C THR A 18 -4.45 -16.61 4.41
N LEU A 19 -3.18 -16.99 4.51
CA LEU A 19 -2.24 -16.98 3.39
C LEU A 19 -2.24 -18.31 2.60
N GLY A 20 -2.65 -19.42 3.21
CA GLY A 20 -2.48 -20.74 2.60
C GLY A 20 -1.00 -21.12 2.44
N ALA A 21 -0.70 -22.30 1.90
CA ALA A 21 0.67 -22.82 1.90
C ALA A 21 1.66 -21.92 1.13
N THR A 22 1.32 -21.51 -0.10
CA THR A 22 2.22 -20.74 -0.97
C THR A 22 2.59 -19.38 -0.42
N LEU A 23 1.60 -18.58 -0.02
CA LEU A 23 1.89 -17.25 0.50
C LEU A 23 2.47 -17.30 1.91
N SER A 24 2.15 -18.32 2.72
CA SER A 24 2.79 -18.50 4.03
C SER A 24 4.29 -18.76 3.87
N THR A 25 4.68 -19.65 2.95
CA THR A 25 6.09 -19.93 2.65
C THR A 25 6.82 -18.72 2.08
N PHE A 26 6.16 -17.95 1.20
CA PHE A 26 6.74 -16.70 0.70
C PHE A 26 6.93 -15.67 1.81
N SER A 27 5.92 -15.46 2.66
CA SER A 27 5.99 -14.54 3.79
C SER A 27 7.06 -14.94 4.79
N SER A 28 7.19 -16.22 5.13
CA SER A 28 8.26 -16.73 5.99
C SER A 28 9.64 -16.49 5.38
N ALA A 29 9.83 -16.77 4.08
CA ALA A 29 11.10 -16.49 3.40
C ALA A 29 11.45 -14.99 3.40
N ILE A 30 10.47 -14.12 3.17
CA ILE A 30 10.65 -12.67 3.21
C ILE A 30 11.03 -12.19 4.62
N ALA A 31 10.42 -12.76 5.66
CA ALA A 31 10.77 -12.46 7.05
C ALA A 31 12.25 -12.78 7.37
N GLU A 32 12.80 -13.80 6.71
CA GLU A 32 14.22 -14.19 6.80
C GLU A 32 15.13 -13.42 5.83
N GLY A 33 14.61 -12.43 5.10
CA GLY A 33 15.38 -11.64 4.14
C GLY A 33 15.66 -12.36 2.82
N GLN A 34 14.86 -13.36 2.46
CA GLN A 34 15.00 -14.13 1.23
C GLN A 34 13.82 -13.90 0.29
N ILE A 35 14.11 -13.76 -1.00
CA ILE A 35 13.08 -13.68 -2.05
C ILE A 35 13.06 -15.01 -2.80
N ILE A 36 11.89 -15.65 -2.79
CA ILE A 36 11.66 -16.91 -3.47
C ILE A 36 10.59 -16.76 -4.56
N GLY A 37 10.61 -17.69 -5.52
CA GLY A 37 9.56 -17.91 -6.51
C GLY A 37 9.18 -19.38 -6.56
N VAL A 38 8.21 -19.71 -7.44
CA VAL A 38 7.77 -21.09 -7.68
C VAL A 38 7.99 -21.44 -9.15
N ARG A 39 8.59 -22.62 -9.41
CA ARG A 39 8.75 -23.13 -10.76
C ARG A 39 7.49 -23.85 -11.20
N THR A 40 6.84 -23.33 -12.23
CA THR A 40 5.64 -23.92 -12.85
C THR A 40 5.61 -23.64 -14.35
N GLY A 41 5.07 -24.57 -15.14
CA GLY A 41 5.00 -24.41 -16.60
C GLY A 41 6.34 -24.14 -17.29
N GLY A 42 7.47 -24.60 -16.71
CA GLY A 42 8.82 -24.39 -17.24
C GLY A 42 9.44 -23.01 -16.97
N ARG A 43 8.80 -22.17 -16.16
CA ARG A 43 9.28 -20.83 -15.75
C ARG A 43 9.22 -20.65 -14.23
N VAL A 44 9.94 -19.69 -13.69
CA VAL A 44 9.92 -19.32 -12.27
C VAL A 44 9.12 -18.02 -12.10
N ILE A 45 8.01 -18.10 -11.38
CA ILE A 45 7.15 -16.96 -11.08
C ILE A 45 7.53 -16.38 -9.71
N ALA A 46 7.82 -15.08 -9.68
CA ALA A 46 8.12 -14.30 -8.47
C ALA A 46 7.37 -12.95 -8.50
N PRO A 47 6.60 -12.59 -7.46
CA PRO A 47 6.28 -13.41 -6.28
C PRO A 47 5.50 -14.68 -6.66
N PRO A 48 5.59 -15.77 -5.87
CA PRO A 48 4.96 -17.03 -6.21
C PRO A 48 3.42 -16.94 -6.17
N LEU A 49 2.76 -17.70 -7.03
CA LEU A 49 1.29 -17.80 -7.13
C LEU A 49 0.84 -19.23 -6.87
N GLU A 50 -0.33 -19.43 -6.26
CA GLU A 50 -0.90 -20.76 -6.00
C GLU A 50 -1.22 -21.52 -7.31
N TYR A 51 -1.59 -20.79 -8.35
CA TYR A 51 -1.94 -21.34 -9.66
C TYR A 51 -1.16 -20.64 -10.77
N ASP A 52 -0.77 -21.40 -11.79
CA ASP A 52 -0.14 -20.85 -12.99
C ASP A 52 -1.15 -19.96 -13.74
N PRO A 53 -0.83 -18.68 -14.01
CA PRO A 53 -1.77 -17.73 -14.60
C PRO A 53 -2.15 -18.05 -16.05
N ASP A 54 -1.33 -18.82 -16.77
CA ASP A 54 -1.57 -19.17 -18.17
C ASP A 54 -2.39 -20.47 -18.29
N THR A 55 -2.17 -21.43 -17.37
CA THR A 55 -2.78 -22.77 -17.47
C THR A 55 -3.84 -23.07 -16.41
N GLY A 56 -3.85 -22.35 -15.30
CA GLY A 56 -4.70 -22.63 -14.14
C GLY A 56 -4.31 -23.88 -13.35
N ALA A 57 -3.20 -24.53 -13.69
CA ALA A 57 -2.69 -25.67 -12.93
C ALA A 57 -2.14 -25.21 -11.57
N ASP A 58 -2.20 -26.09 -10.58
CA ASP A 58 -1.52 -25.89 -9.29
C ASP A 58 -0.02 -25.68 -9.51
N SER A 59 0.55 -24.62 -8.94
CA SER A 59 1.97 -24.27 -9.11
C SER A 59 2.92 -25.23 -8.39
N GLY A 60 2.41 -26.04 -7.45
CA GLY A 60 3.20 -26.97 -6.66
C GLY A 60 4.15 -26.28 -5.68
N THR A 61 5.19 -27.03 -5.28
CA THR A 61 6.14 -26.66 -4.22
C THR A 61 7.60 -26.70 -4.68
N ASP A 62 7.85 -26.58 -5.99
CA ASP A 62 9.21 -26.44 -6.54
C ASP A 62 9.70 -25.00 -6.34
N TRP A 63 10.09 -24.70 -5.09
CA TRP A 63 10.53 -23.37 -4.67
C TRP A 63 11.95 -23.07 -5.15
N VAL A 64 12.17 -21.82 -5.55
CA VAL A 64 13.44 -21.36 -6.12
C VAL A 64 13.85 -20.06 -5.45
N LYS A 65 15.12 -19.93 -5.06
CA LYS A 65 15.70 -18.65 -4.63
C LYS A 65 15.88 -17.76 -5.86
N VAL A 66 15.35 -16.53 -5.83
CA VAL A 66 15.32 -15.68 -7.04
C VAL A 66 16.14 -14.39 -6.94
N GLY A 67 16.44 -13.91 -5.73
CA GLY A 67 17.12 -12.63 -5.50
C GLY A 67 18.41 -12.73 -4.67
N PRO A 68 18.87 -11.63 -4.05
CA PRO A 68 18.18 -10.34 -3.89
C PRO A 68 18.37 -9.34 -5.04
N LYS A 69 19.20 -9.66 -6.04
CA LYS A 69 19.46 -8.78 -7.19
C LYS A 69 18.54 -9.08 -8.36
N GLY A 70 18.36 -8.08 -9.20
CA GLY A 70 17.54 -8.16 -10.41
C GLY A 70 17.84 -7.03 -11.40
N THR A 71 17.07 -7.03 -12.48
CA THR A 71 17.17 -6.05 -13.57
C THR A 71 15.85 -5.29 -13.71
N VAL A 72 15.92 -3.96 -13.78
CA VAL A 72 14.77 -3.12 -14.09
C VAL A 72 14.36 -3.32 -15.54
N THR A 73 13.12 -3.73 -15.81
CA THR A 73 12.59 -3.89 -17.17
C THR A 73 11.86 -2.64 -17.66
N SER A 74 11.07 -2.00 -16.80
CA SER A 74 10.40 -0.73 -17.05
C SER A 74 10.12 -0.01 -15.73
N TRP A 75 9.95 1.31 -15.77
CA TRP A 75 9.82 2.13 -14.57
C TRP A 75 9.09 3.45 -14.83
N THR A 76 8.63 4.08 -13.76
CA THR A 76 8.09 5.44 -13.75
C THR A 76 8.60 6.22 -12.54
N TRP A 77 8.85 7.52 -12.70
CA TRP A 77 9.37 8.39 -11.64
C TRP A 77 8.25 9.01 -10.80
N VAL A 78 8.46 9.05 -9.49
CA VAL A 78 7.60 9.74 -8.52
C VAL A 78 8.38 10.93 -7.95
N PRO A 79 8.23 12.15 -8.52
CA PRO A 79 9.01 13.32 -8.08
C PRO A 79 8.50 13.93 -6.77
N LYS A 80 7.24 13.68 -6.40
CA LYS A 80 6.60 14.20 -5.18
C LYS A 80 5.80 13.08 -4.53
N PRO A 81 6.40 12.30 -3.62
CA PRO A 81 5.69 11.25 -2.91
C PRO A 81 4.53 11.79 -2.08
N THR A 82 3.51 10.95 -1.88
CA THR A 82 2.43 11.20 -0.93
C THR A 82 2.66 10.34 0.32
N ASN A 83 1.86 10.57 1.35
CA ASN A 83 1.84 9.74 2.55
C ASN A 83 1.40 8.28 2.31
N LEU A 84 0.90 7.95 1.11
CA LEU A 84 0.51 6.60 0.73
C LEU A 84 1.64 5.83 0.01
N HIS A 85 2.76 6.48 -0.27
CA HIS A 85 3.90 5.86 -0.94
C HIS A 85 4.90 5.26 0.06
N PRO A 86 5.68 4.24 -0.35
CA PRO A 86 6.62 3.56 0.54
C PRO A 86 7.82 4.43 0.97
N LEU A 87 8.12 5.49 0.22
CA LEU A 87 9.26 6.37 0.47
C LEU A 87 8.79 7.83 0.59
N ASP A 88 9.42 8.56 1.51
CA ASP A 88 9.19 9.97 1.81
C ASP A 88 9.95 10.95 0.89
N ARG A 89 10.72 10.41 -0.05
CA ARG A 89 11.61 11.12 -0.98
C ARG A 89 11.39 10.63 -2.42
N PRO A 90 11.78 11.39 -3.45
CA PRO A 90 11.60 10.98 -4.84
C PRO A 90 12.19 9.59 -5.13
N PHE A 91 11.45 8.76 -5.84
CA PHE A 91 11.79 7.37 -6.13
C PHE A 91 11.15 6.90 -7.43
N ALA A 92 11.45 5.69 -7.90
CA ALA A 92 10.76 5.06 -9.01
C ALA A 92 9.90 3.86 -8.57
N PHE A 93 8.74 3.67 -9.18
CA PHE A 93 8.13 2.35 -9.24
C PHE A 93 8.68 1.62 -10.47
N ALA A 94 9.17 0.40 -10.28
CA ALA A 94 9.79 -0.38 -11.35
C ALA A 94 9.28 -1.82 -11.38
N PHE A 95 9.19 -2.37 -12.58
CA PHE A 95 9.14 -3.80 -12.80
C PHE A 95 10.57 -4.35 -12.78
N ILE A 96 10.82 -5.31 -11.89
CA ILE A 96 12.14 -5.88 -11.62
C ILE A 96 12.06 -7.38 -11.85
N THR A 97 12.81 -7.88 -12.81
CA THR A 97 13.01 -9.33 -13.00
C THR A 97 14.21 -9.74 -12.16
N LEU A 98 13.98 -10.54 -11.13
CA LEU A 98 15.01 -11.05 -10.25
C LEU A 98 15.84 -12.13 -10.95
N ASP A 99 17.10 -12.29 -10.55
CA ASP A 99 18.08 -13.10 -11.30
C ASP A 99 17.69 -14.57 -11.50
N GLY A 100 16.94 -15.15 -10.55
CA GLY A 100 16.43 -16.52 -10.65
C GLY A 100 14.96 -16.62 -11.10
N ALA A 101 14.33 -15.51 -11.49
CA ALA A 101 12.93 -15.45 -11.90
C ALA A 101 12.77 -15.16 -13.40
N ASP A 102 11.66 -15.64 -13.97
CA ASP A 102 11.27 -15.35 -15.35
C ASP A 102 10.20 -14.25 -15.44
N THR A 103 9.53 -13.92 -14.32
CA THR A 103 8.53 -12.85 -14.21
C THR A 103 9.07 -11.63 -13.46
N ALA A 104 8.52 -10.47 -13.76
CA ALA A 104 8.85 -9.24 -13.04
C ALA A 104 7.92 -9.02 -11.85
N MET A 105 8.48 -8.56 -10.73
CA MET A 105 7.73 -8.02 -9.61
C MET A 105 7.74 -6.48 -9.66
N ILE A 106 6.68 -5.83 -9.17
CA ILE A 106 6.67 -4.38 -9.00
C ILE A 106 7.21 -4.01 -7.62
N HIS A 107 8.16 -3.08 -7.56
CA HIS A 107 8.59 -2.52 -6.28
C HIS A 107 9.20 -1.12 -6.42
N ALA A 108 9.44 -0.47 -5.28
CA ALA A 108 10.10 0.83 -5.23
C ALA A 108 11.60 0.68 -5.51
N VAL A 109 12.18 1.61 -6.26
CA VAL A 109 13.62 1.77 -6.47
C VAL A 109 14.04 3.15 -5.98
N ASP A 110 14.91 3.18 -4.97
CA ASP A 110 15.60 4.39 -4.51
C ASP A 110 16.94 4.52 -5.26
N ALA A 111 16.89 5.18 -6.41
CA ALA A 111 18.07 5.51 -7.22
C ALA A 111 18.67 6.89 -6.87
N GLY A 112 18.12 7.60 -5.89
CA GLY A 112 18.50 8.97 -5.51
C GLY A 112 18.15 10.07 -6.52
N SER A 113 18.05 9.77 -7.81
CA SER A 113 17.63 10.72 -8.86
C SER A 113 17.03 10.01 -10.07
N GLU A 114 16.17 10.72 -10.82
CA GLU A 114 15.59 10.22 -12.07
C GLU A 114 16.65 9.88 -13.11
N SER A 115 17.73 10.68 -13.19
CA SER A 115 18.83 10.46 -14.14
C SER A 115 19.64 9.19 -13.86
N ALA A 116 19.56 8.62 -12.66
CA ALA A 116 20.21 7.37 -12.32
C ALA A 116 19.35 6.14 -12.69
N MET A 117 18.07 6.35 -13.05
CA MET A 117 17.17 5.28 -13.47
C MET A 117 17.34 4.97 -14.96
N SER A 118 17.39 3.68 -15.30
CA SER A 118 17.33 3.22 -16.69
C SER A 118 16.78 1.80 -16.78
N ALA A 119 16.09 1.48 -17.87
CA ALA A 119 15.77 0.10 -18.18
C ALA A 119 17.08 -0.67 -18.43
N GLY A 120 17.21 -1.88 -17.88
CA GLY A 120 18.41 -2.69 -17.91
C GLY A 120 19.37 -2.46 -16.73
N MET A 121 19.12 -1.47 -15.85
CA MET A 121 19.99 -1.26 -14.69
C MET A 121 19.87 -2.40 -13.68
N ARG A 122 20.99 -2.70 -13.02
CA ARG A 122 21.08 -3.69 -11.95
C ARG A 122 20.67 -3.06 -10.63
N VAL A 123 19.82 -3.77 -9.90
CA VAL A 123 19.32 -3.35 -8.60
C VAL A 123 19.41 -4.48 -7.59
N GLU A 124 19.47 -4.12 -6.32
CA GLU A 124 19.55 -5.05 -5.19
C GLU A 124 18.53 -4.65 -4.13
N ALA A 125 17.82 -5.65 -3.59
CA ALA A 125 16.84 -5.43 -2.55
C ALA A 125 17.51 -4.97 -1.25
N LYS A 126 17.01 -3.89 -0.67
CA LYS A 126 17.37 -3.42 0.67
C LYS A 126 16.28 -3.82 1.65
N PHE A 127 16.57 -4.80 2.49
CA PHE A 127 15.66 -5.23 3.55
C PHE A 127 15.70 -4.33 4.78
N LYS A 128 14.62 -4.36 5.56
CA LYS A 128 14.62 -3.92 6.96
C LYS A 128 15.65 -4.74 7.77
N PRO A 129 16.06 -4.25 8.95
CA PRO A 129 16.80 -5.09 9.91
C PRO A 129 16.01 -6.38 10.20
N PRO A 130 16.67 -7.55 10.34
CA PRO A 130 15.96 -8.83 10.52
C PRO A 130 14.96 -8.85 11.68
N ALA A 131 15.22 -8.11 12.76
CA ALA A 131 14.32 -8.02 13.91
C ALA A 131 13.03 -7.22 13.64
N GLU A 132 12.96 -6.48 12.53
CA GLU A 132 11.81 -5.68 12.10
C GLU A 132 11.06 -6.33 10.93
N CYS A 133 11.56 -7.43 10.36
CA CYS A 133 10.90 -8.16 9.30
C CYS A 133 9.71 -8.96 9.85
N VAL A 134 8.55 -8.84 9.20
CA VAL A 134 7.28 -9.43 9.63
C VAL A 134 6.62 -10.31 8.55
N GLY A 135 7.35 -10.61 7.47
CA GLY A 135 6.90 -11.42 6.34
C GLY A 135 5.98 -10.69 5.36
N ARG A 136 6.12 -9.36 5.27
CA ARG A 136 5.37 -8.52 4.34
C ARG A 136 6.27 -8.06 3.21
N ILE A 137 5.68 -7.76 2.04
CA ILE A 137 6.47 -7.27 0.89
C ILE A 137 7.21 -5.96 1.22
N ASP A 138 6.70 -5.17 2.17
CA ASP A 138 7.33 -3.95 2.66
C ASP A 138 8.53 -4.19 3.61
N ASP A 139 8.87 -5.45 3.93
CA ASP A 139 10.16 -5.78 4.55
C ASP A 139 11.33 -5.54 3.60
N ILE A 140 11.07 -5.54 2.29
CA ILE A 140 11.94 -4.88 1.33
C ILE A 140 11.57 -3.40 1.36
N ILE A 141 12.47 -2.56 1.85
CA ILE A 141 12.27 -1.10 1.96
C ILE A 141 12.17 -0.51 0.54
N ALA A 142 13.13 -0.89 -0.29
CA ALA A 142 13.22 -0.53 -1.70
C ALA A 142 14.34 -1.36 -2.33
N PHE A 143 14.41 -1.37 -3.65
CA PHE A 143 15.61 -1.72 -4.38
C PHE A 143 16.52 -0.51 -4.53
N THR A 144 17.83 -0.71 -4.54
CA THR A 144 18.84 0.34 -4.81
C THR A 144 19.74 -0.09 -5.97
N PRO A 145 20.35 0.84 -6.71
CA PRO A 145 21.36 0.50 -7.71
C PRO A 145 22.42 -0.45 -7.13
N ALA A 146 22.63 -1.60 -7.78
CA ALA A 146 23.57 -2.60 -7.28
C ALA A 146 25.01 -2.10 -7.45
N THR A 147 25.80 -2.14 -6.38
CA THR A 147 27.24 -1.79 -6.44
C THR A 147 28.02 -2.80 -7.30
N ASP A 148 27.62 -4.07 -7.23
CA ASP A 148 28.17 -5.15 -8.02
C ASP A 148 27.11 -5.67 -9.01
N PRO A 149 27.34 -5.55 -10.34
CA PRO A 149 26.37 -5.94 -11.35
C PRO A 149 26.19 -7.46 -11.50
N SER A 150 27.07 -8.26 -10.87
CA SER A 150 27.01 -9.73 -10.93
C SER A 150 25.65 -10.26 -10.46
N PRO A 151 25.17 -11.38 -11.02
CA PRO A 151 23.98 -12.05 -10.51
C PRO A 151 24.10 -12.44 -9.05
N SER A 152 22.96 -12.65 -8.38
CA SER A 152 22.88 -13.18 -7.03
C SER A 152 23.49 -14.59 -6.98
N VAL A 153 24.33 -14.85 -5.96
CA VAL A 153 25.09 -16.11 -5.82
C VAL A 153 24.18 -17.35 -5.81
N ASP A 154 22.99 -17.22 -5.20
CA ASP A 154 22.06 -18.32 -5.00
C ASP A 154 20.87 -18.31 -5.96
N ALA A 155 20.83 -17.39 -6.92
CA ALA A 155 19.74 -17.30 -7.88
C ALA A 155 19.58 -18.61 -8.67
N GLY A 156 18.35 -19.11 -8.74
CA GLY A 156 17.98 -20.35 -9.45
C GLY A 156 18.20 -21.63 -8.65
N GLN A 157 18.83 -21.57 -7.46
CA GLN A 157 18.98 -22.74 -6.59
C GLN A 157 17.63 -23.12 -5.94
N PRO A 158 17.40 -24.42 -5.67
CA PRO A 158 16.24 -24.86 -4.90
C PRO A 158 16.17 -24.20 -3.52
N PHE A 159 14.96 -23.86 -3.10
CA PHE A 159 14.66 -23.45 -1.74
C PHE A 159 13.90 -24.57 -1.02
N THR A 160 14.31 -24.89 0.20
CA THR A 160 13.60 -25.88 1.03
C THR A 160 12.65 -25.13 1.94
N ALA A 161 11.35 -25.27 1.69
CA ALA A 161 10.33 -24.73 2.60
C ALA A 161 10.40 -25.42 3.97
N PRO A 162 10.12 -24.71 5.07
CA PRO A 162 10.01 -25.33 6.38
C PRO A 162 8.79 -26.27 6.43
N ASP A 163 8.83 -27.26 7.33
CA ASP A 163 7.73 -28.21 7.52
C ASP A 163 6.44 -27.49 7.99
N GLU A 164 6.59 -26.44 8.80
CA GLU A 164 5.52 -25.55 9.24
C GLU A 164 5.95 -24.09 9.04
N ASN A 165 5.05 -23.25 8.54
CA ASN A 165 5.28 -21.81 8.41
C ASN A 165 4.72 -21.08 9.63
N ASP A 166 5.51 -20.20 10.23
CA ASP A 166 5.08 -19.37 11.37
C ASP A 166 4.07 -18.27 10.96
N ILE A 167 4.09 -17.84 9.70
CA ILE A 167 3.27 -16.74 9.19
C ILE A 167 2.14 -17.32 8.34
N THR A 168 0.97 -17.49 8.93
CA THR A 168 -0.21 -18.11 8.28
C THR A 168 -1.35 -17.13 8.00
N GLU A 169 -1.30 -15.96 8.62
CA GLU A 169 -2.26 -14.88 8.46
C GLU A 169 -1.53 -13.56 8.24
N MET A 170 -2.17 -12.65 7.52
CA MET A 170 -1.66 -11.31 7.29
C MET A 170 -2.79 -10.29 7.41
N ASP A 171 -2.52 -9.22 8.14
CA ASP A 171 -3.38 -8.05 8.17
C ASP A 171 -3.14 -7.16 6.95
N ALA A 172 -4.21 -6.86 6.22
CA ALA A 172 -4.24 -5.87 5.16
C ALA A 172 -5.05 -4.67 5.65
N PHE A 173 -4.35 -3.65 6.15
CA PHE A 173 -4.96 -2.38 6.54
C PHE A 173 -5.21 -1.53 5.30
N CYS A 174 -6.44 -1.06 5.14
CA CYS A 174 -6.78 0.01 4.22
C CYS A 174 -7.17 1.23 5.03
N ASP A 175 -6.30 2.23 5.05
CA ASP A 175 -6.50 3.49 5.76
C ASP A 175 -6.93 4.60 4.80
N LEU A 176 -7.99 5.30 5.16
CA LEU A 176 -8.45 6.51 4.47
C LEU A 176 -8.52 7.65 5.48
N THR A 177 -7.60 8.61 5.32
CA THR A 177 -7.72 9.90 5.98
C THR A 177 -8.54 10.82 5.08
N TYR A 178 -9.66 11.34 5.57
CA TYR A 178 -10.38 12.41 4.90
C TYR A 178 -10.46 13.63 5.82
N VAL A 179 -10.36 14.80 5.19
CA VAL A 179 -10.49 16.09 5.86
C VAL A 179 -11.87 16.63 5.53
N ASP A 180 -12.69 16.84 6.55
CA ASP A 180 -13.95 17.57 6.43
C ASP A 180 -13.75 19.02 6.85
N ASN A 181 -14.29 19.93 6.04
CA ASN A 181 -14.22 21.37 6.28
C ASN A 181 -15.55 21.81 6.86
N ALA A 182 -15.58 22.06 8.17
CA ALA A 182 -16.82 22.43 8.83
C ALA A 182 -17.29 23.82 8.34
N SER A 183 -18.52 23.87 7.83
CA SER A 183 -19.19 25.13 7.52
C SER A 183 -19.42 25.96 8.80
N PRO A 184 -19.57 27.29 8.71
CA PRO A 184 -19.94 28.12 9.86
C PRO A 184 -21.20 27.60 10.57
N THR A 185 -22.18 27.16 9.80
CA THR A 185 -23.42 26.56 10.31
C THR A 185 -23.18 25.25 11.08
N THR A 186 -22.25 24.40 10.61
CA THR A 186 -21.81 23.20 11.32
C THR A 186 -21.10 23.56 12.64
N MET A 187 -20.28 24.61 12.63
CA MET A 187 -19.60 25.11 13.83
C MET A 187 -20.59 25.66 14.86
N MET A 188 -21.56 26.48 14.43
CA MET A 188 -22.65 26.95 15.28
C MET A 188 -23.41 25.78 15.93
N TRP A 189 -23.62 24.69 15.19
CA TRP A 189 -24.24 23.48 15.73
C TRP A 189 -23.39 22.80 16.79
N ALA A 190 -22.10 22.59 16.49
CA ALA A 190 -21.16 21.96 17.40
C ALA A 190 -21.02 22.76 18.72
N ASP A 191 -20.90 24.08 18.64
CA ASP A 191 -20.79 24.95 19.82
C ASP A 191 -22.05 24.91 20.68
N ALA A 192 -23.24 24.86 20.07
CA ALA A 192 -24.49 24.68 20.79
C ALA A 192 -24.56 23.33 21.51
N LEU A 193 -24.16 22.23 20.84
CA LEU A 193 -24.12 20.90 21.43
C LEU A 193 -23.14 20.82 22.60
N MET A 194 -21.95 21.39 22.47
CA MET A 194 -20.95 21.44 23.56
C MET A 194 -21.45 22.24 24.76
N ALA A 195 -22.32 23.24 24.54
CA ALA A 195 -23.01 23.98 25.60
C ALA A 195 -24.27 23.27 26.13
N GLY A 196 -24.56 22.03 25.71
CA GLY A 196 -25.74 21.27 26.11
C GLY A 196 -27.06 21.77 25.52
N ARG A 197 -27.02 22.49 24.39
CA ARG A 197 -28.20 23.06 23.71
C ARG A 197 -28.50 22.35 22.40
N LEU A 198 -29.79 22.13 22.13
CA LEU A 198 -30.30 21.75 20.81
C LEU A 198 -30.82 23.00 20.11
N ILE A 199 -30.40 23.24 18.87
CA ILE A 199 -30.79 24.37 18.03
C ILE A 199 -31.21 23.84 16.66
N GLY A 200 -31.98 24.64 15.93
CA GLY A 200 -32.38 24.32 14.57
C GLY A 200 -32.56 25.60 13.75
N GLN A 201 -32.38 25.50 12.44
CA GLN A 201 -32.52 26.63 11.53
C GLN A 201 -33.93 26.70 10.98
N LYS A 202 -34.52 27.89 10.95
CA LYS A 202 -35.85 28.11 10.39
C LYS A 202 -35.75 28.65 8.98
N CYS A 203 -36.33 27.93 8.03
CA CYS A 203 -36.40 28.39 6.65
C CYS A 203 -37.36 29.59 6.52
N PRO A 204 -36.93 30.73 5.95
CA PRO A 204 -37.78 31.91 5.79
C PRO A 204 -38.89 31.72 4.73
N GLN A 205 -38.71 30.78 3.80
CA GLN A 205 -39.66 30.54 2.71
C GLN A 205 -40.80 29.59 3.10
N CYS A 206 -40.49 28.47 3.77
CA CYS A 206 -41.49 27.46 4.13
C CYS A 206 -41.77 27.37 5.64
N ALA A 207 -41.12 28.22 6.44
CA ALA A 207 -41.25 28.30 7.90
C ALA A 207 -40.90 27.01 8.68
N ARG A 208 -40.38 25.97 8.01
CA ARG A 208 -39.94 24.73 8.68
C ARG A 208 -38.65 24.96 9.46
N THR A 209 -38.59 24.39 10.64
CA THR A 209 -37.37 24.33 11.46
C THR A 209 -36.75 22.95 11.35
N VAL A 210 -35.46 22.89 11.00
CA VAL A 210 -34.69 21.65 10.92
C VAL A 210 -33.68 21.64 12.06
N ILE A 211 -33.76 20.62 12.92
CA ILE A 211 -32.76 20.38 13.97
C ILE A 211 -31.42 19.97 13.36
N GLY A 212 -30.33 20.47 13.92
CA GLY A 212 -29.00 20.29 13.33
C GLY A 212 -28.86 21.17 12.09
N PRO A 213 -28.45 22.44 12.26
CA PRO A 213 -28.15 23.35 11.17
C PRO A 213 -27.36 22.65 10.04
N ARG A 214 -27.89 22.67 8.81
CA ARG A 214 -27.30 21.97 7.65
C ARG A 214 -26.73 22.90 6.58
N GLY A 215 -26.85 24.22 6.78
CA GLY A 215 -26.48 25.20 5.77
C GLY A 215 -27.51 25.34 4.64
N MET A 216 -28.58 24.54 4.64
CA MET A 216 -29.62 24.61 3.61
C MET A 216 -30.98 24.06 4.05
N CYS A 217 -32.05 24.52 3.41
CA CYS A 217 -33.38 23.94 3.51
C CYS A 217 -33.54 22.78 2.51
N SER A 218 -33.71 21.54 2.99
CA SER A 218 -33.90 20.36 2.14
C SER A 218 -35.17 20.35 1.28
N VAL A 219 -36.13 21.23 1.57
CA VAL A 219 -37.41 21.34 0.86
C VAL A 219 -37.38 22.45 -0.18
N CYS A 220 -36.87 23.62 0.19
CA CYS A 220 -36.82 24.79 -0.69
C CYS A 220 -35.52 24.89 -1.49
N ALA A 221 -34.51 24.07 -1.15
CA ALA A 221 -33.17 24.08 -1.73
C ALA A 221 -32.49 25.46 -1.68
N ILE A 222 -32.77 26.25 -0.64
CA ILE A 222 -32.11 27.54 -0.37
C ILE A 222 -31.06 27.38 0.72
N GLU A 223 -30.02 28.21 0.67
CA GLU A 223 -29.00 28.31 1.71
C GLU A 223 -29.59 28.89 3.01
N LEU A 224 -29.12 28.39 4.15
CA LEU A 224 -29.46 28.89 5.49
C LEU A 224 -28.16 29.14 6.24
N ASP A 225 -27.79 30.41 6.38
CA ASP A 225 -26.63 30.82 7.17
C ASP A 225 -26.92 30.85 8.69
N GLU A 226 -25.99 31.37 9.48
CA GLU A 226 -26.06 31.46 10.95
C GLU A 226 -27.18 32.39 11.47
N SER A 227 -27.82 33.19 10.61
CA SER A 227 -28.89 34.11 10.98
C SER A 227 -30.29 33.49 10.96
N HIS A 228 -30.42 32.26 10.44
CA HIS A 228 -31.67 31.52 10.24
C HIS A 228 -31.92 30.45 11.31
#